data_AF-G0LFC3-F1
#
_entry.id   AF-G0LFC3-F1
#
_cell.length_a   1.000
_cell.length_b   1.000
_cell.length_c   1.000
_cell.angle_alpha   90.00
_cell.angle_beta   90.00
_cell.angle_gamma   90.00
#
_symmetry.space_group_name_H-M   'P 1'
#
loop_
_entity.id
_entity.type
_entity.pdbx_description
1 polymer ?
#
loop_
_entity_poly.entity_id
_entity_poly.type
_entity_poly.pdbx_seq_one_letter_code
_entity_poly.pdbx_strand_id
1 'polypeptide(L)'
;MTGSDRSDKEDILSESEDPLKPVPESNAEHDSNRDSVSTSTEAHDDNTETDDDEALLLRERQTPEGLLVAVCDSDCLGETYVDGEVSLNVTESFYGGSEADKVDAETVIKRLKRASVANIVGKHAVAIAIEAGIVEKDRVLQIDETLHAQLVWM
;
A
#
# COMPACT_ATOMS: atom_id res chain seq x y z
N MET A 1 -28.75 42.32 -39.35
CA MET A 1 -28.37 41.14 -38.55
C MET A 1 -27.60 40.18 -39.44
N THR A 2 -26.30 40.01 -39.20
CA THR A 2 -25.43 39.09 -39.95
C THR A 2 -25.32 37.77 -39.16
N GLY A 3 -25.77 36.66 -39.74
CA GLY A 3 -25.50 35.32 -39.25
C GLY A 3 -24.48 34.64 -40.17
N SER A 4 -23.29 34.40 -39.64
CA SER A 4 -22.21 33.57 -40.20
C SER A 4 -22.45 32.10 -39.78
N ASP A 5 -22.44 31.09 -40.65
CA ASP A 5 -21.30 30.46 -41.36
C ASP A 5 -20.62 29.34 -40.53
N ARG A 6 -20.24 28.25 -41.23
CA ARG A 6 -19.29 27.16 -40.89
C ARG A 6 -19.79 25.97 -40.02
N SER A 7 -19.57 24.69 -40.35
CA SER A 7 -18.73 24.02 -41.38
C SER A 7 -19.22 22.58 -41.67
N ASP A 8 -19.25 22.22 -42.94
CA ASP A 8 -19.31 20.85 -43.45
C ASP A 8 -17.93 20.15 -43.34
N LYS A 9 -17.93 18.82 -43.13
CA LYS A 9 -16.73 17.98 -43.17
C LYS A 9 -16.77 17.07 -44.40
N GLU A 10 -15.69 17.13 -45.17
CA GLU A 10 -15.42 16.35 -46.37
C GLU A 10 -14.84 14.95 -46.09
N ASP A 11 -15.21 14.03 -46.99
CA ASP A 11 -14.43 13.01 -47.69
C ASP A 11 -13.60 11.93 -46.95
N ILE A 12 -13.74 10.68 -47.40
CA ILE A 12 -12.80 10.05 -48.38
C ILE A 12 -13.27 8.62 -48.75
N LEU A 13 -13.32 8.41 -50.08
CA LEU A 13 -13.32 7.22 -50.96
C LEU A 13 -12.64 5.94 -50.42
N SER A 14 -13.17 4.71 -50.54
CA SER A 14 -13.52 3.82 -51.68
C SER A 14 -12.43 2.82 -52.10
N GLU A 15 -12.88 1.68 -52.66
CA GLU A 15 -12.14 0.61 -53.39
C GLU A 15 -11.56 -0.53 -52.52
N SER A 16 -11.60 -1.81 -52.87
CA SER A 16 -12.32 -2.65 -53.86
C SER A 16 -11.88 -4.11 -53.61
N GLU A 17 -12.75 -5.07 -53.91
CA GLU A 17 -12.57 -6.54 -53.82
C GLU A 17 -11.43 -7.04 -54.76
N ASP A 18 -10.79 -8.21 -54.57
CA ASP A 18 -11.22 -9.56 -55.04
C ASP A 18 -10.03 -10.61 -54.82
N PRO A 19 -10.02 -11.87 -55.29
CA PRO A 19 -10.32 -13.14 -54.57
C PRO A 19 -9.17 -14.17 -54.40
N LEU A 20 -9.42 -15.14 -53.50
CA LEU A 20 -9.03 -16.58 -53.45
C LEU A 20 -7.74 -17.08 -54.15
N LYS A 21 -6.93 -17.83 -53.37
CA LYS A 21 -6.72 -19.28 -53.60
C LYS A 21 -6.19 -20.03 -52.35
N PRO A 22 -6.44 -21.36 -52.25
CA PRO A 22 -6.27 -22.19 -51.04
C PRO A 22 -5.01 -23.07 -51.06
N VAL A 23 -4.63 -23.65 -49.93
CA VAL A 23 -3.78 -24.86 -49.81
C VAL A 23 -4.03 -25.56 -48.44
N PRO A 24 -3.75 -26.88 -48.31
CA PRO A 24 -4.68 -27.84 -47.72
C PRO A 24 -4.31 -28.40 -46.33
N GLU A 25 -5.24 -29.22 -45.85
CA GLU A 25 -5.33 -30.08 -44.66
C GLU A 25 -4.04 -30.73 -44.14
N SER A 26 -3.91 -30.77 -42.81
CA SER A 26 -3.39 -31.96 -42.13
C SER A 26 -4.27 -32.27 -40.91
N ASN A 27 -4.86 -33.46 -40.95
CA ASN A 27 -5.67 -34.07 -39.90
C ASN A 27 -4.89 -34.24 -38.60
N ALA A 28 -5.52 -33.87 -37.50
CA ALA A 28 -5.40 -34.58 -36.24
C ALA A 28 -6.77 -34.54 -35.54
N GLU A 29 -7.52 -35.60 -35.77
CA GLU A 29 -8.63 -36.01 -34.90
C GLU A 29 -8.06 -36.24 -33.49
N HIS A 30 -8.66 -35.68 -32.44
CA HIS A 30 -9.45 -36.49 -31.49
C HIS A 30 -9.97 -35.64 -30.32
N ASP A 31 -11.28 -35.66 -30.26
CA ASP A 31 -12.16 -35.71 -29.10
C ASP A 31 -12.32 -34.55 -28.11
N SER A 32 -13.61 -34.39 -27.87
CA SER A 32 -14.35 -33.44 -27.09
C SER A 32 -14.06 -33.55 -25.59
N ASN A 33 -13.80 -32.41 -24.95
CA ASN A 33 -14.58 -32.08 -23.78
C ASN A 33 -14.82 -30.57 -23.65
N ARG A 34 -16.10 -30.27 -23.50
CA ARG A 34 -16.69 -28.95 -23.37
C ARG A 34 -16.82 -28.70 -21.88
N ASP A 35 -16.02 -27.78 -21.34
CA ASP A 35 -16.44 -27.02 -20.17
C ASP A 35 -15.81 -25.63 -20.22
N SER A 36 -16.69 -24.68 -20.49
CA SER A 36 -16.57 -23.27 -20.12
C SER A 36 -16.09 -23.14 -18.67
N VAL A 37 -15.09 -22.30 -18.42
CA VAL A 37 -15.07 -21.37 -17.29
C VAL A 37 -13.95 -20.37 -17.50
N SER A 38 -14.31 -19.09 -17.38
CA SER A 38 -13.43 -17.94 -17.29
C SER A 38 -12.44 -18.09 -16.13
N THR A 39 -11.14 -18.00 -16.38
CA THR A 39 -10.18 -17.69 -15.30
C THR A 39 -9.85 -16.22 -15.38
N SER A 40 -10.69 -15.46 -14.68
CA SER A 40 -10.42 -14.11 -14.23
C SER A 40 -9.06 -14.06 -13.53
N THR A 41 -8.32 -12.99 -13.83
CA THR A 41 -7.17 -12.49 -13.08
C THR A 41 -7.31 -12.76 -11.59
N GLU A 42 -6.34 -13.47 -11.04
CA GLU A 42 -6.24 -13.83 -9.64
C GLU A 42 -6.22 -12.55 -8.79
N ALA A 43 -7.37 -12.23 -8.20
CA ALA A 43 -7.41 -11.40 -7.02
C ALA A 43 -6.65 -12.16 -5.93
N HIS A 44 -5.52 -11.62 -5.48
CA HIS A 44 -4.94 -12.02 -4.22
C HIS A 44 -5.88 -11.53 -3.11
N ASP A 45 -6.84 -12.39 -2.79
CA ASP A 45 -7.63 -12.32 -1.57
C ASP A 45 -6.72 -12.87 -0.45
N ASP A 46 -5.86 -12.00 0.08
CA ASP A 46 -5.05 -12.32 1.25
C ASP A 46 -5.94 -12.22 2.49
N ASN A 47 -6.70 -13.30 2.71
CA ASN A 47 -7.45 -13.48 3.94
C ASN A 47 -6.48 -14.00 5.01
N THR A 48 -5.58 -13.12 5.47
CA THR A 48 -4.75 -13.37 6.64
C THR A 48 -5.59 -13.07 7.88
N GLU A 49 -6.08 -14.13 8.53
CA GLU A 49 -6.39 -14.11 9.96
C GLU A 49 -5.07 -13.88 10.70
N THR A 50 -4.56 -12.64 10.64
CA THR A 50 -3.42 -12.22 11.43
C THR A 50 -3.90 -12.19 12.87
N ASP A 51 -3.28 -13.00 13.73
CA ASP A 51 -3.42 -12.85 15.17
C ASP A 51 -3.27 -11.36 15.48
N ASP A 52 -4.27 -10.79 16.17
CA ASP A 52 -4.39 -9.34 16.35
C ASP A 52 -3.10 -8.73 16.92
N ASP A 53 -2.28 -9.52 17.63
CA ASP A 53 -1.00 -9.19 18.25
C ASP A 53 0.16 -8.91 17.25
N GLU A 54 0.07 -9.34 15.98
CA GLU A 54 1.10 -9.03 14.95
C GLU A 54 0.70 -7.86 14.03
N ALA A 55 -0.50 -7.29 14.19
CA ALA A 55 -0.98 -6.21 13.34
C ALA A 55 -0.20 -4.91 13.58
N LEU A 56 0.04 -4.15 12.50
CA LEU A 56 0.63 -2.82 12.57
C LEU A 56 -0.47 -1.76 12.47
N LEU A 57 -0.48 -0.83 13.41
CA LEU A 57 -1.37 0.32 13.41
C LEU A 57 -0.64 1.53 12.85
N LEU A 58 -1.29 2.24 11.93
CA LEU A 58 -0.76 3.44 11.33
C LEU A 58 -1.77 4.58 11.39
N ARG A 59 -1.31 5.74 11.82
CA ARG A 59 -2.09 6.98 11.83
C ARG A 59 -1.33 8.12 11.21
N GLU A 60 -2.01 8.88 10.35
CA GLU A 60 -1.46 10.10 9.78
C GLU A 60 -2.17 11.34 10.32
N ARG A 61 -1.41 12.41 10.52
CA ARG A 61 -1.96 13.72 10.88
C ARG A 61 -1.18 14.84 10.23
N GLN A 62 -1.90 15.89 9.81
CA GLN A 62 -1.24 17.11 9.39
C GLN A 62 -0.88 17.96 10.61
N THR A 63 0.39 18.35 10.70
CA THR A 63 0.91 19.23 11.75
C THR A 63 1.55 20.48 11.13
N PRO A 64 1.86 21.53 11.92
CA PRO A 64 2.64 22.66 11.44
C PRO A 64 4.03 22.28 10.89
N GLU A 65 4.60 21.16 11.37
CA GLU A 65 5.90 20.63 10.95
C GLU A 65 5.79 19.70 9.73
N GLY A 66 4.58 19.51 9.20
CA GLY A 66 4.31 18.66 8.03
C GLY A 66 3.51 17.41 8.38
N LEU A 67 3.63 16.39 7.53
CA LEU A 67 2.90 15.13 7.69
C LEU A 67 3.53 14.32 8.84
N LEU A 68 2.79 14.09 9.91
CA LEU A 68 3.19 13.20 11.00
C LEU A 68 2.60 11.81 10.77
N VAL A 69 3.45 10.80 10.77
CA VAL A 69 3.06 9.39 10.70
C VAL A 69 3.39 8.71 12.04
N ALA A 70 2.39 8.19 12.72
CA ALA A 70 2.57 7.35 13.90
C ALA A 70 2.35 5.90 13.50
N VAL A 71 3.30 5.02 13.82
CA VAL A 71 3.20 3.58 13.59
C VAL A 71 3.47 2.87 14.91
N CYS A 72 2.63 1.91 15.28
CA CYS A 72 2.94 1.01 16.38
C CYS A 72 2.55 -0.42 16.09
N ASP A 73 3.27 -1.36 16.71
CA ASP A 73 2.75 -2.72 16.89
C ASP A 73 1.46 -2.63 17.72
N SER A 74 0.45 -3.42 17.34
CA SER A 74 -0.87 -3.44 17.98
C SER A 74 -0.82 -3.84 19.45
N ASP A 75 0.07 -4.78 19.81
CA ASP A 75 0.34 -5.23 21.19
C ASP A 75 0.90 -4.12 22.09
N CYS A 76 1.52 -3.09 21.50
CA CYS A 76 2.03 -1.93 22.22
C CYS A 76 0.92 -0.91 22.55
N LEU A 77 -0.26 -1.00 21.92
CA LEU A 77 -1.32 0.01 22.08
C LEU A 77 -1.93 -0.03 23.49
N GLY A 78 -1.95 1.11 24.17
CA GLY A 78 -2.44 1.24 25.55
C GLY A 78 -1.35 1.00 26.61
N GLU A 79 -0.19 0.48 26.20
CA GLU A 79 0.93 0.21 27.09
C GLU A 79 1.72 1.47 27.43
N THR A 80 2.43 1.40 28.56
CA THR A 80 3.37 2.42 29.00
C THR A 80 4.69 1.78 29.38
N TYR A 81 5.73 2.13 28.64
CA TYR A 81 7.09 1.63 28.86
C TYR A 81 7.92 2.67 29.60
N VAL A 82 8.70 2.24 30.59
CA VAL A 82 9.52 3.13 31.41
C VAL A 82 10.91 2.55 31.56
N ASP A 83 11.93 3.33 31.18
CA ASP A 83 13.33 2.99 31.40
C ASP A 83 14.09 4.20 31.96
N GLY A 84 14.42 4.12 33.26
CA GLY A 84 15.06 5.20 33.99
C GLY A 84 14.21 6.48 34.00
N GLU A 85 14.71 7.52 33.34
CA GLU A 85 14.04 8.83 33.21
C GLU A 85 13.15 8.92 31.95
N VAL A 86 13.21 7.92 31.06
CA VAL A 86 12.44 7.88 29.83
C VAL A 86 11.12 7.16 30.08
N SER A 87 10.01 7.76 29.65
CA SER A 87 8.69 7.15 29.65
C SER A 87 8.03 7.33 28.28
N LEU A 88 7.56 6.21 27.71
CA LEU A 88 6.84 6.17 26.45
C LEU A 88 5.42 5.68 26.72
N ASN A 89 4.43 6.52 26.40
CA ASN A 89 3.02 6.17 26.54
C ASN A 89 2.37 6.03 25.16
N VAL A 90 1.93 4.80 24.84
CA VAL A 90 1.38 4.44 23.54
C VAL A 90 -0.14 4.57 23.57
N THR A 91 -0.63 5.79 23.75
CA THR A 91 -2.08 6.03 23.88
C THR A 91 -2.86 5.75 22.60
N GLU A 92 -4.08 5.23 22.73
CA GLU A 92 -5.03 5.11 21.61
C GLU A 92 -5.28 6.44 20.89
N SER A 93 -5.34 7.54 21.64
CA SER A 93 -5.56 8.87 21.05
C SER A 93 -4.42 9.32 20.15
N PHE A 94 -3.19 8.79 20.32
CA PHE A 94 -2.02 9.12 19.51
C PHE A 94 -1.64 8.05 18.47
N TYR A 95 -1.71 6.76 18.79
CA TYR A 95 -1.24 5.70 17.88
C TYR A 95 -2.39 4.91 17.25
N GLY A 96 -3.56 4.88 17.88
CA GLY A 96 -4.70 4.06 17.49
C GLY A 96 -6.00 4.84 17.29
N GLY A 97 -7.09 4.15 17.64
CA GLY A 97 -8.46 4.64 17.55
C GLY A 97 -9.05 4.51 16.14
N SER A 98 -10.23 5.10 15.92
CA SER A 98 -10.94 5.07 14.63
C SER A 98 -10.21 5.73 13.46
N GLU A 99 -9.16 6.50 13.77
CA GLU A 99 -8.35 7.25 12.81
C GLU A 99 -7.03 6.50 12.47
N ALA A 100 -6.82 5.33 13.06
CA ALA A 100 -5.68 4.47 12.75
C ALA A 100 -6.14 3.29 11.89
N ASP A 101 -5.37 3.01 10.86
CA ASP A 101 -5.60 1.88 9.96
C ASP A 101 -4.70 0.71 10.37
N LYS A 102 -5.24 -0.51 10.33
CA LYS A 102 -4.40 -1.72 10.29
C LYS A 102 -3.78 -1.80 8.91
N VAL A 103 -2.46 -1.93 8.85
CA VAL A 103 -1.70 -1.87 7.59
C VAL A 103 -0.64 -2.96 7.54
N ASP A 104 -0.22 -3.30 6.33
CA ASP A 104 0.93 -4.17 6.08
C ASP A 104 2.26 -3.40 6.10
N ALA A 105 3.36 -4.16 6.12
CA ALA A 105 4.71 -3.59 6.13
C ALA A 105 4.99 -2.70 4.91
N GLU A 106 4.52 -3.08 3.72
CA GLU A 106 4.70 -2.28 2.51
C GLU A 106 4.03 -0.91 2.60
N THR A 107 2.81 -0.87 3.13
CA THR A 107 2.10 0.39 3.37
C THR A 107 2.83 1.23 4.40
N VAL A 108 3.30 0.65 5.52
CA VAL A 108 4.11 1.35 6.52
C VAL A 108 5.30 2.06 5.86
N ILE A 109 6.09 1.33 5.07
CA ILE A 109 7.25 1.88 4.35
C ILE A 109 6.84 3.05 3.45
N LYS A 110 5.76 2.89 2.69
CA LYS A 110 5.26 3.92 1.77
C LYS A 110 4.82 5.20 2.49
N ARG A 111 4.17 5.07 3.65
CA ARG A 111 3.72 6.23 4.45
C ARG A 111 4.90 6.91 5.15
N LEU A 112 5.80 6.14 5.75
CA LEU A 112 7.01 6.67 6.40
C LEU A 112 7.90 7.47 5.42
N LYS A 113 8.06 7.01 4.18
CA LYS A 113 8.82 7.74 3.13
C LYS A 113 8.21 9.09 2.72
N ARG A 114 6.92 9.31 3.01
CA ARG A 114 6.20 10.55 2.70
C ARG A 114 6.07 11.46 3.91
N ALA A 115 6.37 10.96 5.11
CA ALA A 115 6.27 11.69 6.35
C ALA A 115 7.28 12.84 6.38
N SER A 116 6.94 13.91 7.09
CA SER A 116 7.90 14.92 7.56
C SER A 116 8.44 14.54 8.94
N VAL A 117 7.58 13.98 9.77
CA VAL A 117 7.93 13.44 11.10
C VAL A 117 7.31 12.05 11.23
N ALA A 118 8.01 11.10 11.81
CA ALA A 118 7.37 9.85 12.22
C ALA A 118 7.83 9.35 13.59
N ASN A 119 6.87 8.77 14.30
CA ASN A 119 7.09 8.07 15.57
C ASN A 119 6.75 6.60 15.34
N ILE A 120 7.70 5.73 15.63
CA ILE A 120 7.60 4.29 15.39
C ILE A 120 7.81 3.60 16.74
N VAL A 121 6.89 2.72 17.13
CA VAL A 121 6.93 2.00 18.41
C VAL A 121 6.70 0.51 18.17
N GLY A 122 7.42 -0.35 18.88
CA GLY A 122 7.29 -1.78 18.76
C GLY A 122 8.44 -2.41 17.97
N LYS A 123 8.71 -3.69 18.27
CA LYS A 123 9.83 -4.42 17.69
C LYS A 123 9.63 -4.66 16.19
N HIS A 124 8.41 -4.98 15.78
CA HIS A 124 8.08 -5.31 14.40
C HIS A 124 8.09 -4.05 13.52
N ALA A 125 7.39 -2.99 13.94
CA ALA A 125 7.35 -1.71 13.24
C ALA A 125 8.75 -1.09 13.07
N VAL A 126 9.57 -1.11 14.12
CA VAL A 126 10.94 -0.59 14.07
C VAL A 126 11.84 -1.44 13.17
N ALA A 127 11.70 -2.78 13.20
CA ALA A 127 12.45 -3.66 12.30
C ALA A 127 12.15 -3.37 10.83
N ILE A 128 10.88 -3.20 10.45
CA ILE A 128 10.46 -2.84 9.09
C ILE A 128 11.13 -1.53 8.63
N ALA A 129 11.14 -0.51 9.49
CA ALA A 129 11.73 0.78 9.18
C ALA A 129 13.26 0.70 8.99
N ILE A 130 13.94 -0.16 9.77
CA ILE A 130 15.37 -0.43 9.60
C ILE A 130 15.65 -1.17 8.30
N GLU A 131 14.90 -2.24 8.02
CA GLU A 131 15.09 -3.07 6.82
C GLU A 131 14.85 -2.27 5.54
N ALA A 132 13.88 -1.34 5.57
CA ALA A 132 13.61 -0.41 4.49
C ALA A 132 14.66 0.71 4.33
N GLY A 133 15.66 0.79 5.23
CA GLY A 133 16.68 1.83 5.25
C GLY A 133 16.16 3.22 5.62
N ILE A 134 14.99 3.30 6.27
CA ILE A 134 14.38 4.56 6.71
C ILE A 134 14.97 4.98 8.08
N VAL A 135 15.24 4.01 8.94
CA VAL A 135 15.84 4.20 10.27
C VAL A 135 17.18 3.47 10.34
N GLU A 136 18.20 4.13 10.89
CA GLU A 136 19.49 3.49 11.20
C GLU A 136 19.38 2.73 12.52
N LYS A 137 19.95 1.52 12.61
CA LYS A 137 19.92 0.69 13.84
C LYS A 137 20.44 1.42 15.07
N ASP A 138 21.47 2.26 14.90
CA ASP A 138 22.09 3.02 16.00
C ASP A 138 21.22 4.19 16.49
N ARG A 139 20.11 4.49 15.81
CA ARG A 139 19.13 5.53 16.18
C ARG A 139 17.85 4.96 16.79
N VAL A 140 17.82 3.64 17.05
CA VAL A 140 16.72 3.00 17.76
C VAL A 140 16.99 3.09 19.26
N LEU A 141 15.99 3.58 19.98
CA LEU A 141 15.98 3.60 21.43
C LEU A 141 15.23 2.37 21.94
N GLN A 142 15.89 1.53 22.73
CA GLN A 142 15.20 0.51 23.50
C GLN A 142 14.64 1.15 24.77
N ILE A 143 13.36 0.88 25.07
CA ILE A 143 12.69 1.35 26.29
C ILE A 143 11.99 0.15 26.91
N ASP A 144 12.50 -0.31 28.05
CA ASP A 144 12.04 -1.54 28.70
C ASP A 144 12.05 -2.73 27.72
N GLU A 145 10.89 -3.33 27.45
CA GLU A 145 10.75 -4.45 26.53
C GLU A 145 10.44 -4.04 25.08
N THR A 146 10.22 -2.76 24.79
CA THR A 146 9.87 -2.27 23.44
C THR A 146 11.02 -1.51 22.76
N LEU A 147 10.83 -1.24 21.46
CA LEU A 147 11.71 -0.38 20.67
C LEU A 147 10.96 0.88 20.25
N HIS A 148 11.70 1.98 20.17
CA HIS A 148 11.21 3.25 19.68
C HIS A 148 12.19 3.85 18.69
N ALA A 149 11.66 4.40 17.60
CA ALA A 149 12.43 5.21 16.68
C ALA A 149 11.63 6.46 16.32
N GLN A 150 12.35 7.56 16.16
CA GLN A 150 11.79 8.82 15.67
C GLN A 150 12.60 9.32 14.49
N LEU A 151 11.89 9.80 13.48
CA LEU A 151 12.48 10.42 12.30
C LEU A 151 11.90 11.82 12.08
N VAL A 152 12.77 12.74 11.68
CA VAL A 152 12.42 14.12 11.31
C VAL A 152 13.20 14.44 10.04
N TRP A 153 12.46 14.74 8.97
CA TRP A 153 13.04 15.23 7.72
C TRP A 153 13.09 16.75 7.78
N MET A 154 14.30 17.31 7.65
CA MET A 154 14.56 18.76 7.56
C MET A 154 14.83 19.20 6.13
#